data_AF-A0A5S5DZA4-F1
#
_entry.id   AF-A0A5S5DZA4-F1
#
_cell.length_a   1.000
_cell.length_b   1.000
_cell.length_c   1.000
_cell.angle_alpha   90.00
_cell.angle_beta   90.00
_cell.angle_gamma   90.00
#
_symmetry.space_group_name_H-M   'P 1'
#
loop_
_entity.id
_entity.type
_entity.pdbx_description
1 polymer ?
#
loop_
_entity_poly.entity_id
_entity_poly.type
_entity_poly.pdbx_seq_one_letter_code
_entity_poly.pdbx_strand_id
1 'polypeptide(L)'
;MTTFKKILALLTLFIFILSCKTNSYSFLNSYPTKILPVVDSTNFSNHVEGKLLSKKEQVLLGLPTIFIDQLDDENAKVGVSYLPKISESYTSVVYYFYANNNELSSVLVNYDKKHNIINHQIVAYDEIADGLLKTTSTIYKDSIVLNEYISDSPSTMKFIILDNGDITRE
;
A
#
# COMPACT_ATOMS: atom_id res chain seq x y z
N MET A 1 -6.95 39.75 -69.26
CA MET A 1 -6.39 38.42 -68.93
C MET A 1 -5.03 38.69 -68.31
N THR A 2 -4.69 38.31 -67.09
CA THR A 2 -5.03 37.09 -66.35
C THR A 2 -4.82 37.35 -64.86
N THR A 3 -5.74 36.81 -64.07
CA THR A 3 -5.89 36.80 -62.61
C THR A 3 -4.67 36.22 -61.87
N PHE A 4 -4.26 36.83 -60.75
CA PHE A 4 -3.50 36.15 -59.71
C PHE A 4 -4.25 36.21 -58.37
N LYS A 5 -4.56 35.02 -57.87
CA LYS A 5 -5.43 34.73 -56.71
C LYS A 5 -4.73 35.08 -55.40
N LYS A 6 -5.56 35.54 -54.45
CA LYS A 6 -5.30 35.65 -53.01
C LYS A 6 -4.77 34.30 -52.45
N ILE A 7 -3.75 34.35 -51.61
CA ILE A 7 -3.47 33.29 -50.63
C ILE A 7 -3.28 33.99 -49.28
N LEU A 8 -4.36 34.00 -48.50
CA LEU A 8 -4.35 34.39 -47.10
C LEU A 8 -3.97 33.12 -46.31
N ALA A 9 -2.72 33.06 -45.83
CA ALA A 9 -2.27 31.97 -44.97
C ALA A 9 -2.89 32.15 -43.58
N LEU A 10 -3.96 31.41 -43.30
CA LEU A 10 -4.55 31.32 -41.98
C LEU A 10 -3.71 30.32 -41.16
N LEU A 11 -2.84 30.84 -40.29
CA LEU A 11 -2.04 30.05 -39.36
C LEU A 11 -2.95 29.63 -38.18
N THR A 12 -3.59 28.48 -38.27
CA THR A 12 -4.32 27.89 -37.13
C THR A 12 -3.31 27.26 -36.17
N LEU A 13 -2.95 28.01 -35.13
CA LEU A 13 -2.16 27.51 -34.00
C LEU A 13 -3.03 26.57 -33.16
N PHE A 14 -2.95 25.27 -33.45
CA PHE A 14 -3.61 24.23 -32.66
C PHE A 14 -2.77 23.99 -31.40
N ILE A 15 -3.08 24.72 -30.32
CA ILE A 15 -2.49 24.45 -29.00
C ILE A 15 -3.15 23.17 -28.47
N PHE A 16 -2.54 22.02 -28.72
CA PHE A 16 -2.86 20.80 -27.97
C PHE A 16 -2.38 20.99 -26.54
N ILE A 17 -3.27 21.45 -25.67
CA ILE A 17 -3.08 21.35 -24.22
C ILE A 17 -3.23 19.87 -23.90
N LEU A 18 -2.13 19.11 -23.96
CA LEU A 18 -2.08 17.81 -23.29
C LEU A 18 -2.24 18.10 -21.79
N SER A 19 -3.45 17.89 -21.30
CA SER A 19 -3.69 17.74 -19.87
C SER A 19 -2.94 16.48 -19.44
N CYS A 20 -1.69 16.65 -18.99
CA CYS A 20 -0.96 15.62 -18.28
C CYS A 20 -1.77 15.33 -17.01
N LYS A 21 -2.63 14.31 -17.06
CA LYS A 21 -3.27 13.73 -15.89
C LYS A 21 -2.15 13.30 -14.96
N THR A 22 -1.91 14.09 -13.91
CA THR A 22 -0.98 13.70 -12.85
C THR A 22 -1.55 12.47 -12.16
N ASN A 23 -0.76 11.39 -12.09
CA ASN A 23 -1.15 10.21 -11.33
C ASN A 23 -1.20 10.60 -9.85
N SER A 24 -2.41 10.65 -9.28
CA SER A 24 -2.64 11.01 -7.88
C SER A 24 -1.90 10.09 -6.89
N TYR A 25 -1.49 8.89 -7.33
CA TYR A 25 -0.77 7.89 -6.54
C TYR A 25 0.75 7.91 -6.75
N SER A 26 1.28 8.86 -7.52
CA SER A 26 2.72 8.95 -7.85
C SER A 26 3.64 9.08 -6.63
N PHE A 27 3.11 9.51 -5.47
CA PHE A 27 3.87 9.54 -4.22
C PHE A 27 4.35 8.14 -3.77
N LEU A 28 3.64 7.07 -4.17
CA LEU A 28 4.05 5.69 -3.88
C LEU A 28 5.39 5.32 -4.52
N ASN A 29 5.77 5.97 -5.62
CA ASN A 29 7.03 5.70 -6.34
C ASN A 29 8.28 6.07 -5.52
N SER A 30 8.12 6.81 -4.41
CA SER A 30 9.22 7.18 -3.51
C SER A 30 9.57 6.10 -2.48
N TYR A 31 8.73 5.07 -2.34
CA TYR A 31 8.90 4.01 -1.34
C TYR A 31 9.64 2.79 -1.92
N PRO A 32 10.38 2.05 -1.09
CA PRO A 32 11.18 0.92 -1.57
C PRO A 32 10.29 -0.19 -2.11
N THR A 33 10.70 -0.74 -3.26
CA THR A 33 10.07 -1.93 -3.83
C THR A 33 10.83 -3.18 -3.39
N LYS A 34 10.12 -4.24 -3.01
CA LYS A 34 10.71 -5.51 -2.56
C LYS A 34 10.43 -6.63 -3.55
N ILE A 35 11.45 -7.42 -3.86
CA ILE A 35 11.31 -8.70 -4.57
C ILE A 35 10.92 -9.79 -3.57
N LEU A 36 10.16 -10.77 -4.04
CA LEU A 36 9.67 -11.88 -3.22
C LEU A 36 10.66 -13.06 -3.20
N PRO A 37 10.67 -13.88 -2.13
CA PRO A 37 9.90 -13.71 -0.90
C PRO A 37 10.44 -12.56 -0.03
N VAL A 38 9.55 -11.94 0.75
CA VAL A 38 9.93 -10.91 1.72
C VAL A 38 9.47 -11.31 3.11
N VAL A 39 10.36 -11.21 4.08
CA VAL A 39 10.03 -11.40 5.50
C VAL A 39 9.62 -10.04 6.07
N ASP A 40 8.43 -10.00 6.68
CA ASP A 40 8.00 -8.87 7.49
C ASP A 40 8.09 -9.25 8.97
N SER A 41 8.98 -8.56 9.68
CA SER A 41 9.19 -8.73 11.12
C SER A 41 9.06 -7.40 11.86
N THR A 42 8.31 -6.45 11.28
CA THR A 42 8.13 -5.10 11.84
C THR A 42 7.63 -5.19 13.28
N ASN A 43 8.33 -4.54 14.19
CA ASN A 43 8.03 -4.49 15.62
C ASN A 43 8.64 -3.24 16.26
N PHE A 44 8.29 -2.92 17.51
CA PHE A 44 8.75 -1.70 18.17
C PHE A 44 10.28 -1.64 18.36
N SER A 45 10.96 -2.79 18.39
CA SER A 45 12.42 -2.85 18.55
C SER A 45 13.19 -2.60 17.25
N ASN A 46 12.56 -2.78 16.08
CA ASN A 46 13.26 -2.68 14.78
C ASN A 46 12.64 -1.69 13.78
N HIS A 47 11.43 -1.20 14.05
CA HIS A 47 10.79 -0.27 13.14
C HIS A 47 11.37 1.14 13.28
N VAL A 48 11.63 1.77 12.13
CA VAL A 48 12.02 3.17 12.03
C VAL A 48 10.89 3.89 11.30
N GLU A 49 10.24 4.84 11.98
CA GLU A 49 9.14 5.62 11.43
C GLU A 49 9.59 6.33 10.14
N GLY A 50 8.88 6.09 9.06
CA GLY A 50 9.13 6.71 7.76
C GLY A 50 8.31 7.99 7.54
N LYS A 51 8.13 8.36 6.28
CA LYS A 51 7.25 9.47 5.90
C LYS A 51 5.78 9.08 6.15
N LEU A 52 5.14 9.82 7.05
CA LEU A 52 3.71 9.71 7.32
C LEU A 52 2.88 10.12 6.11
N LEU A 53 1.78 9.40 5.89
CA LEU A 53 0.77 9.77 4.89
C LEU A 53 -0.08 10.92 5.43
N SER A 54 -0.27 11.94 4.60
CA SER A 54 -1.26 12.98 4.85
C SER A 54 -2.68 12.39 4.87
N LYS A 55 -3.62 13.04 5.58
CA LYS A 55 -5.04 12.62 5.58
C LYS A 55 -5.62 12.51 4.15
N LYS A 56 -5.17 13.37 3.23
CA LYS A 56 -5.55 13.28 1.80
C LYS A 56 -5.03 12.00 1.14
N GLU A 57 -3.77 11.63 1.36
CA GLU A 57 -3.19 10.38 0.83
C GLU A 57 -3.87 9.15 1.46
N GLN A 58 -4.19 9.19 2.76
CA GLN A 58 -4.92 8.13 3.46
C GLN A 58 -6.31 7.89 2.85
N VAL A 59 -7.10 8.95 2.62
CA VAL A 59 -8.42 8.87 1.96
C VAL A 59 -8.28 8.37 0.53
N LEU A 60 -7.29 8.86 -0.23
CA LEU A 60 -7.06 8.46 -1.60
C LEU A 60 -6.72 6.96 -1.74
N LEU A 61 -6.06 6.39 -0.73
CA LEU A 61 -5.69 4.97 -0.63
C LEU A 61 -6.76 4.10 0.06
N GLY A 62 -7.91 4.68 0.45
CA GLY A 62 -9.00 3.97 1.10
C GLY A 62 -8.70 3.48 2.52
N LEU A 63 -7.64 3.96 3.16
CA LEU A 63 -7.18 3.48 4.48
C LEU A 63 -8.22 3.59 5.61
N PRO A 64 -9.14 4.59 5.62
CA PRO A 64 -10.26 4.62 6.58
C PRO A 64 -11.16 3.38 6.54
N THR A 65 -11.19 2.62 5.44
CA THR A 65 -11.96 1.37 5.37
C THR A 65 -11.22 0.15 5.92
N ILE A 66 -9.90 0.27 6.09
CA ILE A 66 -9.03 -0.81 6.58
C ILE A 66 -8.78 -0.65 8.08
N PHE A 67 -8.43 0.56 8.51
CA PHE A 67 -8.10 0.86 9.91
C PHE A 67 -9.28 1.48 10.68
N ILE A 68 -10.41 1.73 10.01
CA ILE A 68 -11.68 2.19 10.61
C ILE A 68 -11.46 3.37 11.57
N ASP A 69 -11.89 3.24 12.82
CA ASP A 69 -11.87 4.24 13.88
C ASP A 69 -10.48 4.39 14.53
N GLN A 70 -9.58 3.43 14.33
CA GLN A 70 -8.21 3.49 14.86
C GLN A 70 -7.42 4.66 14.26
N LEU A 71 -7.78 5.14 13.06
CA LEU A 71 -7.15 6.31 12.45
C LEU A 71 -7.53 7.66 13.09
N ASP A 72 -8.54 7.67 13.95
CA ASP A 72 -9.01 8.85 14.66
C ASP A 72 -8.36 9.02 16.04
N ASP A 73 -7.58 8.02 16.51
CA ASP A 73 -6.75 8.17 17.70
C ASP A 73 -5.68 9.27 17.49
N GLU A 74 -5.44 10.08 18.52
CA GLU A 74 -4.49 11.20 18.44
C GLU A 74 -3.04 10.75 18.23
N ASN A 75 -2.72 9.52 18.63
CA ASN A 75 -1.41 8.89 18.48
C ASN A 75 -1.33 8.01 17.22
N ALA A 76 -2.41 7.91 16.44
CA ALA A 76 -2.43 7.10 15.23
C ALA A 76 -1.46 7.64 14.17
N LYS A 77 -0.60 6.76 13.66
CA LYS A 77 0.37 7.10 12.60
C LYS A 77 0.39 6.01 11.55
N VAL A 78 0.23 6.41 10.29
CA VAL A 78 0.30 5.49 9.15
C VAL A 78 1.27 5.99 8.09
N GLY A 79 2.09 5.08 7.58
CA GLY A 79 3.00 5.35 6.47
C GLY A 79 3.17 4.11 5.60
N VAL A 80 3.83 4.28 4.46
CA VAL A 80 4.17 3.14 3.59
C VAL A 80 5.52 2.60 4.02
N SER A 81 5.58 1.29 4.27
CA SER A 81 6.83 0.57 4.53
C SER A 81 7.54 0.24 3.22
N TYR A 82 6.84 -0.46 2.32
CA TYR A 82 7.38 -0.92 1.05
C TYR A 82 6.28 -1.42 0.10
N LEU A 83 6.63 -1.63 -1.17
CA LEU A 83 5.77 -2.20 -2.19
C LEU A 83 6.31 -3.59 -2.60
N PRO A 84 5.70 -4.71 -2.17
CA PRO A 84 6.10 -6.02 -2.65
C PRO A 84 5.64 -6.26 -4.10
N LYS A 85 6.52 -6.77 -4.97
CA LYS A 85 6.17 -7.14 -6.36
C LYS A 85 5.47 -8.50 -6.42
N ILE A 86 4.21 -8.55 -6.00
CA ILE A 86 3.41 -9.79 -6.00
C ILE A 86 2.91 -10.13 -7.41
N SER A 87 2.31 -9.15 -8.10
CA SER A 87 1.73 -9.35 -9.43
C SER A 87 1.85 -8.10 -10.28
N GLU A 88 1.86 -8.30 -11.61
CA GLU A 88 1.71 -7.20 -12.58
C GLU A 88 0.24 -6.86 -12.82
N SER A 89 -0.72 -7.64 -12.31
CA SER A 89 -2.16 -7.43 -12.51
C SER A 89 -2.78 -6.47 -11.49
N TYR A 90 -2.16 -6.30 -10.34
CA TYR A 90 -2.59 -5.42 -9.25
C TYR A 90 -1.37 -4.77 -8.58
N THR A 91 -1.59 -3.79 -7.71
CA THR A 91 -0.55 -3.14 -6.92
C THR A 91 -0.64 -3.62 -5.49
N SER A 92 0.50 -3.94 -4.87
CA SER A 92 0.55 -4.30 -3.45
C SER A 92 1.36 -3.28 -2.68
N VAL A 93 0.84 -2.86 -1.53
CA VAL A 93 1.49 -1.90 -0.63
C VAL A 93 1.44 -2.44 0.78
N VAL A 94 2.58 -2.41 1.48
CA VAL A 94 2.64 -2.69 2.91
C VAL A 94 2.75 -1.38 3.65
N TYR A 95 1.78 -1.12 4.54
CA TYR A 95 1.76 0.03 5.43
C TYR A 95 2.25 -0.37 6.80
N TYR A 96 3.02 0.49 7.45
CA TYR A 96 3.13 0.44 8.90
C TYR A 96 2.02 1.29 9.51
N PHE A 97 1.46 0.82 10.61
CA PHE A 97 0.41 1.53 11.33
C PHE A 97 0.61 1.39 12.83
N TYR A 98 0.89 2.52 13.48
CA TYR A 98 0.77 2.68 14.92
C TYR A 98 -0.68 3.03 15.20
N ALA A 99 -1.44 2.10 15.80
CA ALA A 99 -2.84 2.37 16.17
C ALA A 99 -2.92 3.30 17.38
N ASN A 100 -1.95 3.15 18.29
CA ASN A 100 -1.71 3.97 19.46
C ASN A 100 -0.23 3.82 19.85
N ASN A 101 0.15 4.20 21.07
CA ASN A 101 1.53 4.10 21.54
C ASN A 101 2.00 2.66 21.85
N ASN A 102 1.09 1.69 21.87
CA ASN A 102 1.35 0.33 22.32
C ASN A 102 1.17 -0.73 21.24
N GLU A 103 0.57 -0.39 20.09
CA GLU A 103 0.25 -1.34 19.02
C GLU A 103 0.84 -0.86 17.70
N LEU A 104 1.66 -1.73 17.08
CA LEU A 104 2.27 -1.51 15.78
C LEU A 104 1.93 -2.70 14.87
N SER A 105 1.36 -2.40 13.72
CA SER A 105 1.08 -3.40 12.68
C SER A 105 1.79 -3.07 11.38
N SER A 106 2.08 -4.10 10.59
CA SER A 106 2.26 -3.97 9.15
C SER A 106 1.12 -4.66 8.43
N VAL A 107 0.50 -3.96 7.48
CA VAL A 107 -0.68 -4.43 6.74
C VAL A 107 -0.40 -4.40 5.26
N LEU A 108 -0.46 -5.57 4.63
CA LEU A 108 -0.45 -5.72 3.18
C LEU A 108 -1.83 -5.37 2.63
N VAL A 109 -1.88 -4.52 1.62
CA VAL A 109 -3.11 -4.17 0.90
C VAL A 109 -2.89 -4.35 -0.58
N ASN A 110 -3.78 -5.09 -1.21
CA ASN A 110 -3.81 -5.28 -2.66
C ASN A 110 -4.83 -4.33 -3.28
N TYR A 111 -4.43 -3.68 -4.35
CA TYR A 111 -5.19 -2.67 -5.07
C TYR A 111 -5.33 -3.01 -6.54
N ASP A 112 -6.52 -2.81 -7.12
CA ASP A 112 -6.70 -2.95 -8.56
C ASP A 112 -5.92 -1.84 -9.32
N LYS A 113 -5.93 -1.89 -10.66
CA LYS A 113 -5.25 -0.88 -11.49
C LYS A 113 -5.81 0.55 -11.34
N LYS A 114 -6.99 0.71 -10.75
CA LYS A 114 -7.62 2.00 -10.43
C LYS A 114 -7.39 2.40 -8.97
N HIS A 115 -6.61 1.64 -8.22
CA HIS A 115 -6.34 1.80 -6.79
C HIS A 115 -7.58 1.61 -5.89
N ASN A 116 -8.56 0.82 -6.32
CA ASN A 116 -9.58 0.30 -5.41
C ASN A 116 -9.00 -0.87 -4.62
N ILE A 117 -9.31 -0.94 -3.32
CA ILE A 117 -8.89 -2.06 -2.47
C ILE A 117 -9.54 -3.35 -2.98
N ILE A 118 -8.73 -4.37 -3.21
CA ILE A 118 -9.17 -5.74 -3.50
C ILE A 118 -9.34 -6.49 -2.18
N ASN A 119 -8.27 -6.57 -1.39
CA ASN A 119 -8.24 -7.22 -0.07
C ASN A 119 -7.02 -6.72 0.73
N HIS A 120 -6.95 -7.04 2.02
CA HIS A 120 -5.84 -6.70 2.92
C HIS A 120 -5.59 -7.80 3.96
N GLN A 121 -4.36 -7.85 4.50
CA GLN A 121 -3.97 -8.81 5.53
C GLN A 121 -2.88 -8.22 6.43
N ILE A 122 -3.00 -8.39 7.74
CA ILE A 122 -1.92 -8.10 8.68
C ILE A 122 -0.78 -9.08 8.41
N VAL A 123 0.44 -8.55 8.22
CA VAL A 123 1.66 -9.30 7.89
C VAL A 123 2.73 -9.22 8.98
N ALA A 124 2.61 -8.26 9.90
CA ALA A 124 3.34 -8.24 11.17
C ALA A 124 2.54 -7.45 12.20
N TYR A 125 2.75 -7.74 13.47
CA TYR A 125 2.07 -7.10 14.59
C TYR A 125 2.97 -7.18 15.82
N ASP A 126 2.94 -6.15 16.65
CA ASP A 126 3.63 -6.12 17.93
C ASP A 126 2.81 -5.27 18.90
N GLU A 127 2.48 -5.85 20.05
CA GLU A 127 1.82 -5.16 21.15
C GLU A 127 2.75 -5.13 22.38
N ILE A 128 3.06 -3.93 22.86
CA ILE A 128 3.99 -3.72 23.97
C ILE A 128 3.31 -3.38 25.30
N ALA A 129 1.98 -3.27 25.34
CA ALA A 129 1.24 -3.05 26.58
C ALA A 129 1.42 -4.24 27.54
N ASP A 130 0.91 -5.41 27.11
CA ASP A 130 1.02 -6.64 27.89
C ASP A 130 2.04 -7.63 27.30
N GLY A 131 2.63 -7.30 26.14
CA GLY A 131 3.64 -8.14 25.47
C GLY A 131 3.10 -9.48 24.97
N LEU A 132 1.77 -9.60 24.86
CA LEU A 132 1.08 -10.88 24.66
C LEU A 132 1.00 -11.35 23.22
N LEU A 133 1.18 -10.45 22.25
CA LEU A 133 0.96 -10.79 20.85
C LEU A 133 2.02 -10.17 19.96
N LYS A 134 2.73 -11.04 19.26
CA LYS A 134 3.61 -10.67 18.16
C LYS A 134 3.30 -11.52 16.95
N THR A 135 3.36 -10.94 15.76
CA THR A 135 3.32 -11.69 14.51
C THR A 135 4.44 -11.29 13.58
N THR A 136 4.92 -12.26 12.80
CA THR A 136 5.83 -12.04 11.68
C THR A 136 5.33 -12.86 10.50
N SER A 137 5.70 -12.50 9.29
CA SER A 137 5.32 -13.30 8.12
C SER A 137 6.41 -13.40 7.07
N THR A 138 6.25 -14.36 6.17
CA THR A 138 6.90 -14.35 4.87
C THR A 138 5.83 -14.24 3.79
N ILE A 139 5.94 -13.20 2.97
CA ILE A 139 5.07 -12.96 1.82
C ILE A 139 5.73 -13.60 0.59
N TYR A 140 5.03 -14.55 -0.01
CA TYR A 140 5.34 -15.18 -1.28
C TYR A 140 4.45 -14.62 -2.39
N LYS A 141 4.62 -15.13 -3.62
CA LYS A 141 3.84 -14.68 -4.77
C LYS A 141 2.36 -15.06 -4.66
N ASP A 142 2.11 -16.23 -4.10
CA ASP A 142 0.80 -16.90 -4.05
C ASP A 142 0.32 -17.14 -2.62
N SER A 143 1.08 -16.72 -1.61
CA SER A 143 0.76 -17.01 -0.22
C SER A 143 1.42 -16.07 0.78
N ILE A 144 0.87 -16.04 1.99
CA ILE A 144 1.45 -15.41 3.17
C ILE A 144 1.53 -16.48 4.24
N VAL A 145 2.73 -16.73 4.77
CA VAL A 145 2.93 -17.61 5.92
C VAL A 145 3.16 -16.72 7.13
N LEU A 146 2.17 -16.64 8.02
CA LEU A 146 2.19 -15.81 9.22
C LEU A 146 2.44 -16.68 10.44
N ASN A 147 3.40 -16.28 11.26
CA ASN A 147 3.70 -16.87 12.55
C ASN A 147 3.24 -15.92 13.64
N GLU A 148 2.43 -16.42 14.55
CA GLU A 148 1.89 -15.71 15.68
C GLU A 148 2.49 -16.27 16.98
N TYR A 149 2.98 -15.37 17.82
CA TYR A 149 3.66 -15.67 19.07
C TYR A 149 2.80 -15.12 20.21
N ILE A 150 1.99 -16.00 20.79
CA ILE A 150 1.23 -15.77 22.04
C ILE A 150 1.88 -16.49 23.23
N SER A 151 2.63 -17.56 22.95
CA SER A 151 3.33 -18.39 23.94
C SER A 151 4.62 -18.95 23.33
N ASP A 152 5.35 -19.79 24.08
CA ASP A 152 6.59 -20.44 23.64
C ASP A 152 6.43 -21.27 22.34
N SER A 153 5.20 -21.66 22.00
CA SER A 153 4.88 -22.35 20.75
C SER A 153 4.11 -21.43 19.81
N PRO A 154 4.72 -20.97 18.69
CA PRO A 154 4.02 -20.13 17.73
C PRO A 154 2.95 -20.90 16.97
N SER A 155 1.85 -20.23 16.65
CA SER A 155 0.84 -20.71 15.71
C SER A 155 1.23 -20.25 14.30
N THR A 156 1.05 -21.12 13.29
CA THR A 156 1.29 -20.75 11.89
C THR A 156 -0.02 -20.73 11.14
N MET A 157 -0.30 -19.61 10.48
CA MET A 157 -1.44 -19.41 9.60
C MET A 157 -0.94 -19.23 8.17
N LYS A 158 -1.64 -19.82 7.21
CA LYS A 158 -1.36 -19.63 5.79
C LYS A 158 -2.55 -18.96 5.12
N PHE A 159 -2.24 -17.93 4.35
CA PHE A 159 -3.18 -17.27 3.47
C PHE A 159 -2.75 -17.52 2.03
N ILE A 160 -3.72 -17.69 1.14
CA ILE A 160 -3.52 -17.81 -0.30
C ILE A 160 -3.79 -16.44 -0.92
N ILE A 161 -2.89 -16.00 -1.79
CA ILE A 161 -3.08 -14.81 -2.63
C ILE A 161 -3.48 -15.30 -4.02
N LEU A 162 -4.72 -14.99 -4.42
CA LEU A 162 -5.25 -15.34 -5.73
C LEU A 162 -4.69 -14.40 -6.82
N ASP A 163 -4.73 -14.83 -8.08
CA ASP A 163 -4.22 -14.06 -9.23
C ASP A 163 -4.90 -12.69 -9.41
N ASN A 164 -6.12 -12.54 -8.88
CA ASN A 164 -6.87 -11.28 -8.88
C ASN A 164 -6.51 -10.36 -7.70
N GLY A 165 -5.59 -10.77 -6.81
CA GLY A 165 -5.16 -10.03 -5.63
C GLY A 165 -6.02 -10.25 -4.39
N ASP A 166 -7.04 -11.11 -4.47
CA ASP A 166 -7.84 -11.50 -3.30
C ASP A 166 -7.02 -12.39 -2.36
N ILE A 167 -7.30 -12.30 -1.06
CA ILE A 167 -6.57 -13.04 -0.02
C ILE A 167 -7.56 -13.89 0.77
N THR A 168 -7.34 -15.20 0.80
CA THR A 168 -8.17 -16.14 1.54
C THR A 168 -7.34 -16.91 2.56
N ARG A 169 -7.96 -17.30 3.67
CA ARG A 169 -7.34 -18.21 4.64
C ARG A 169 -7.44 -19.64 4.12
N GLU A 170 -6.34 -20.39 4.24
CA GLU A 170 -6.32 -21.84 3.99
C GLU A 170 -7.03 -22.62 5.11
#